data_AF-A0A661NLZ5-F1
#
_entry.id   AF-A0A661NLZ5-F1
#
_cell.length_a   1.000
_cell.length_b   1.000
_cell.length_c   1.000
_cell.angle_alpha   90.00
_cell.angle_beta   90.00
_cell.angle_gamma   90.00
#
_symmetry.space_group_name_H-M   'P 1'
#
loop_
_entity.id
_entity.type
_entity.pdbx_description
1 polymer ?
#
loop_
_entity_poly.entity_id
_entity_poly.type
_entity_poly.pdbx_seq_one_letter_code
_entity_poly.pdbx_strand_id
1 'polypeptide(L)'
;MKDRALALVKEISDPATRLNRLREYLQALVLRSLHEVEAFSSLVLVGGTALRFLENLPRFSEDLDFSLFSSKGYQPERWLGKVK
;
A
#
# COMPACT_ATOMS: atom_id res chain seq x y z
N MET A 1 -3.21 -10.88 -10.99
CA MET A 1 -2.65 -10.41 -9.69
C MET A 1 -2.53 -11.54 -8.67
N LYS A 2 -3.53 -12.43 -8.57
CA LYS A 2 -3.54 -13.59 -7.67
C LYS A 2 -2.30 -14.49 -7.81
N ASP A 3 -1.93 -14.92 -9.01
CA ASP A 3 -0.81 -15.84 -9.21
C ASP A 3 0.53 -15.25 -8.75
N ARG A 4 0.71 -13.95 -8.98
CA ARG A 4 1.89 -13.22 -8.48
C ARG A 4 1.91 -13.15 -6.96
N ALA A 5 0.77 -12.90 -6.32
CA ALA A 5 0.65 -12.90 -4.86
C ALA A 5 0.98 -14.28 -4.27
N LEU A 6 0.46 -15.35 -4.87
CA LEU A 6 0.77 -16.73 -4.45
C LEU A 6 2.25 -17.07 -4.65
N ALA A 7 2.83 -16.68 -5.79
CA ALA A 7 4.26 -16.89 -6.06
C ALA A 7 5.17 -16.15 -5.06
N LEU A 8 4.80 -14.93 -4.63
CA LEU A 8 5.56 -14.12 -3.67
C LEU A 8 5.76 -14.83 -2.32
N VAL A 9 4.81 -15.66 -1.92
CA VAL A 9 4.74 -16.22 -0.57
C VAL A 9 4.87 -17.74 -0.53
N LYS A 10 5.12 -18.37 -1.69
CA LYS A 10 5.21 -19.82 -1.87
C LYS A 10 6.24 -20.47 -0.92
N GLU A 11 7.38 -19.82 -0.75
CA GLU A 11 8.51 -20.35 0.03
C GLU A 11 8.45 -19.93 1.52
N ILE A 12 7.42 -19.18 1.95
CA ILE A 12 7.28 -18.74 3.34
C ILE A 12 6.51 -19.80 4.14
N SER A 13 7.23 -20.47 5.04
CA SER A 13 6.68 -21.53 5.90
C SER A 13 5.82 -20.97 7.04
N ASP A 14 6.29 -19.92 7.70
CA ASP A 14 5.59 -19.29 8.82
C ASP A 14 4.26 -18.65 8.35
N PRO A 15 3.10 -19.10 8.85
CA PRO A 15 1.80 -18.62 8.39
C PRO A 15 1.57 -17.12 8.61
N ALA A 16 2.06 -16.56 9.72
CA ALA A 16 1.89 -15.15 10.05
C ALA A 16 2.68 -14.25 9.11
N THR A 17 3.95 -14.60 8.88
CA THR A 17 4.83 -13.92 7.90
C THR A 17 4.25 -14.04 6.50
N ARG A 18 3.74 -15.22 6.13
CA ARG A 18 3.10 -15.45 4.83
C ARG A 18 1.89 -14.53 4.62
N LEU A 19 1.03 -14.41 5.63
CA LEU A 19 -0.14 -13.53 5.60
C LEU A 19 0.27 -12.05 5.50
N ASN A 20 1.22 -11.61 6.33
CA ASN A 20 1.68 -10.23 6.33
C ASN A 20 2.34 -9.84 5.00
N ARG A 21 3.08 -10.77 4.38
CA ARG A 21 3.68 -10.54 3.05
C ARG A 21 2.63 -10.43 1.94
N LEU A 22 1.52 -11.17 2.03
CA LEU A 22 0.38 -10.98 1.14
C LEU A 22 -0.31 -9.63 1.36
N ARG A 23 -0.53 -9.23 2.63
CA ARG A 23 -1.13 -7.93 2.98
C ARG A 23 -0.29 -6.75 2.48
N GLU A 24 1.03 -6.83 2.66
CA GLU A 24 1.96 -5.81 2.16
C GLU A 24 1.94 -5.72 0.63
N TYR A 25 1.79 -6.84 -0.07
CA TYR A 25 1.58 -6.83 -1.51
C TYR A 25 0.27 -6.15 -1.92
N LEU A 26 -0.82 -6.37 -1.17
CA LEU A 26 -2.09 -5.68 -1.39
C LEU A 26 -1.95 -4.16 -1.14
N GLN A 27 -1.28 -3.76 -0.06
CA GLN A 27 -0.97 -2.34 0.20
C GLN A 27 -0.22 -1.70 -0.99
N ALA A 28 0.77 -2.39 -1.56
CA ALA A 28 1.47 -1.91 -2.75
C ALA A 28 0.55 -1.75 -3.98
N LEU A 29 -0.45 -2.63 -4.15
CA LEU A 29 -1.44 -2.51 -5.22
C LEU A 29 -2.41 -1.33 -5.02
N VAL A 30 -2.81 -1.06 -3.76
CA VAL A 30 -3.58 0.13 -3.41
C VAL A 30 -2.79 1.39 -3.73
N LEU A 31 -1.53 1.46 -3.29
CA LEU A 31 -0.64 2.59 -3.58
C LEU A 31 -0.44 2.80 -5.08
N ARG A 32 -0.28 1.71 -5.86
CA ARG A 32 -0.22 1.79 -7.33
C ARG A 32 -1.50 2.36 -7.91
N SER A 33 -2.67 1.92 -7.45
CA SER A 33 -3.96 2.40 -7.94
C SER A 33 -4.17 3.89 -7.65
N LEU A 34 -3.75 4.35 -6.47
CA LEU A 34 -3.74 5.78 -6.10
C LEU A 34 -2.79 6.60 -6.98
N HIS A 35 -1.62 6.05 -7.32
CA HIS A 35 -0.68 6.68 -8.24
C HIS A 35 -1.26 6.79 -9.67
N GLU A 36 -1.91 5.74 -10.19
CA GLU A 36 -2.55 5.70 -11.52
C GLU A 36 -3.61 6.81 -11.71
N VAL A 37 -4.13 7.39 -10.62
CA VAL A 37 -5.16 8.45 -10.63
C VAL A 37 -4.68 9.75 -10.03
N GLU A 38 -3.35 9.92 -9.95
CA GLU A 38 -2.67 11.15 -9.53
C GLU A 38 -2.97 11.59 -8.09
N ALA A 39 -3.43 10.69 -7.20
CA ALA A 39 -3.78 11.05 -5.82
C ALA A 39 -2.61 11.68 -5.04
N PHE A 40 -1.37 11.30 -5.38
CA PHE A 40 -0.15 11.81 -4.75
C PHE A 40 0.24 13.24 -5.18
N SER A 41 -0.50 13.90 -6.08
CA SER A 41 -0.40 15.35 -6.25
C SER A 41 -0.93 16.13 -5.04
N SER A 42 -1.78 15.47 -4.25
CA SER A 42 -2.47 16.06 -3.10
C SER A 42 -2.11 15.36 -1.79
N LEU A 43 -1.81 14.06 -1.83
CA LEU A 43 -1.52 13.22 -0.66
C LEU A 43 -0.04 12.86 -0.54
N VAL A 44 0.41 12.71 0.71
CA VAL A 44 1.72 12.14 1.06
C VAL A 44 1.50 10.92 1.94
N LEU A 45 2.11 9.78 1.59
CA LEU A 45 2.12 8.58 2.44
C LEU A 45 3.01 8.83 3.66
N VAL A 46 2.48 8.59 4.86
CA VAL A 46 3.17 8.80 6.13
C VAL A 46 3.03 7.56 7.03
N GLY A 47 3.56 7.64 8.26
CA GLY A 47 3.36 6.61 9.28
C GLY A 47 4.23 5.36 9.11
N GLY A 48 3.84 4.30 9.81
CA GLY A 48 4.65 3.07 9.91
C GLY A 48 4.81 2.35 8.58
N THR A 49 3.82 2.44 7.69
CA THR A 49 3.86 1.75 6.40
C THR A 49 4.77 2.49 5.41
N ALA A 50 4.84 3.83 5.48
CA ALA A 50 5.87 4.59 4.76
C ALA A 50 7.28 4.13 5.17
N LEU A 51 7.56 4.04 6.47
CA LEU A 51 8.84 3.54 6.99
C LEU A 51 9.11 2.09 6.61
N ARG A 52 8.07 1.25 6.54
CA ARG A 52 8.19 -0.13 6.08
C ARG A 52 8.67 -0.20 4.62
N PHE A 53 8.07 0.58 3.73
CA PHE A 53 8.43 0.57 2.30
C PHE A 53 9.74 1.29 2.00
N LEU A 54 10.03 2.41 2.67
CA LEU A 54 11.19 3.26 2.37
C LEU A 54 12.43 2.86 3.16
N GLU A 55 12.27 2.41 4.41
CA GLU A 55 13.37 2.14 5.35
C GLU A 55 13.43 0.68 5.83
N ASN A 56 12.67 -0.24 5.19
CA ASN A 56 12.65 -1.68 5.50
C ASN A 56 12.41 -2.01 6.99
N LEU A 57 11.52 -1.28 7.67
CA LEU A 57 11.20 -1.49 9.08
C LEU A 57 10.98 -2.99 9.40
N PRO A 58 11.57 -3.57 10.47
CA PRO A 58 11.59 -5.02 10.73
C PRO A 58 10.27 -5.54 11.34
N ARG A 59 9.14 -4.97 10.94
CA ARG A 59 7.80 -5.41 11.33
C ARG A 59 6.80 -5.10 10.22
N PHE A 60 5.70 -5.85 10.20
CA PHE A 60 4.54 -5.46 9.40
C PHE A 60 3.91 -4.17 9.94
N SER A 61 3.30 -3.39 9.06
CA SER A 61 2.53 -2.19 9.38
C SER A 61 1.21 -2.28 8.65
N GLU A 62 0.11 -2.15 9.37
CA GLU A 62 -1.23 -2.53 8.88
C GLU A 62 -1.91 -1.41 8.10
N ASP A 63 -1.81 -0.19 8.58
CA ASP A 63 -2.57 0.96 8.06
C ASP A 63 -1.85 1.67 6.92
N LEU A 64 -2.62 2.32 6.04
CA LEU A 64 -2.10 3.27 5.06
C LEU A 64 -2.50 4.68 5.48
N ASP A 65 -1.58 5.39 6.13
CA ASP A 65 -1.80 6.75 6.61
C ASP A 65 -1.36 7.78 5.56
N PHE A 66 -2.19 8.78 5.32
CA PHE A 66 -1.87 9.88 4.41
C PHE A 66 -2.05 11.23 5.07
N SER A 67 -1.16 12.16 4.75
CA SER A 67 -1.32 13.59 5.05
C SER A 67 -1.70 14.35 3.80
N LEU A 68 -2.63 15.29 3.92
CA LEU A 68 -2.98 16.21 2.84
C LEU A 68 -1.89 17.28 2.71
N PHE A 69 -1.12 17.23 1.64
CA PHE A 69 -0.09 18.24 1.32
C PHE A 69 -0.68 19.40 0.52
N SER A 70 -1.67 19.13 -0.35
CA SER A 70 -2.35 20.16 -1.15
C SER A 70 -3.83 19.82 -1.31
N SER A 71 -4.69 20.79 -1.02
CA SER A 71 -6.14 20.67 -1.26
C SER A 71 -6.51 20.78 -2.74
N LYS A 72 -5.59 21.25 -3.60
CA LYS A 72 -5.83 21.36 -5.03
C LYS A 72 -5.98 19.96 -5.63
N GLY A 73 -7.12 19.71 -6.26
CA GLY A 73 -7.41 18.43 -6.91
C GLY A 73 -7.77 17.30 -5.95
N TYR A 74 -8.01 17.59 -4.66
CA TYR A 74 -8.38 16.57 -3.68
C TYR A 74 -9.76 15.96 -3.99
N GLN A 75 -9.78 14.68 -4.38
CA GLN A 75 -10.99 13.95 -4.81
C GLN A 75 -10.99 12.49 -4.28
N PRO A 76 -11.08 12.28 -2.96
CA PRO A 76 -10.86 10.97 -2.34
C PRO A 76 -11.87 9.90 -2.81
N GLU A 77 -13.14 10.24 -3.01
CA GLU A 77 -14.16 9.30 -3.46
C GLU A 77 -13.84 8.76 -4.86
N ARG A 78 -13.35 9.63 -5.75
CA ARG A 78 -12.92 9.24 -7.10
C ARG A 78 -11.71 8.31 -7.05
N TRP A 79 -10.73 8.60 -6.19
CA TRP A 79 -9.53 7.78 -6.08
C TRP A 79 -9.83 6.39 -5.49
N LEU A 80 -10.65 6.34 -4.44
CA LEU A 80 -11.07 5.09 -3.81
C LEU A 80 -11.87 4.21 -4.76
N GLY A 81 -12.72 4.80 -5.62
CA GLY A 81 -13.43 4.07 -6.67
C GLY A 81 -12.54 3.47 -7.77
N LYS A 82 -11.21 3.70 -7.73
CA LYS A 82 -10.24 3.20 -8.72
C LYS A 82 -9.27 2.17 -8.14
N VAL A 83 -9.35 1.88 -6.85
CA VAL A 83 -8.60 0.79 -6.22
C VAL A 83 -9.09 -0.56 -6.78
N LYS A 84 -8.16 -1.40 -7.25
CA LYS A 84 -8.42 -2.68 -7.92
C LYS A 84 -7.98 -3.87 -7.06
#